data_AF-F3UA71-F1
#
_entry.id   AF-F3UA71-F1
#
_cell.length_a   1.000
_cell.length_b   1.000
_cell.length_c   1.000
_cell.angle_alpha   90.00
_cell.angle_beta   90.00
_cell.angle_gamma   90.00
#
_symmetry.space_group_name_H-M   'P 1'
#
loop_
_entity.id
_entity.type
_entity.pdbx_description
1 polymer ?
#
loop_
_entity_poly.entity_id
_entity_poly.type
_entity_poly.pdbx_seq_one_letter_code
_entity_poly.pdbx_strand_id
1 'polypeptide(L)'
;MLEKALYKNVRSTVLANEEQFKAAVNSSLIWEGFSDKKATFGKIFFFIFIIFILLFCVGIVGMFGIPGMLIPYYNHEWFDLSLLFSPIAGVLPAVVVISLFQNNPIRWLLAMRKYEQGEVIFAEEKENKDK
;
A
#
# COMPACT_ATOMS: atom_id res chain seq x y z
N MET A 1 -4.96 -1.51 -15.58
CA MET A 1 -5.89 -2.66 -15.69
C MET A 1 -6.58 -2.97 -14.36
N LEU A 2 -5.87 -2.96 -13.23
CA LEU A 2 -6.44 -3.22 -11.90
C LEU A 2 -7.52 -2.20 -11.46
N GLU A 3 -7.29 -0.89 -11.61
CA GLU A 3 -8.33 0.11 -11.31
C GLU A 3 -9.58 -0.07 -12.17
N LYS A 4 -9.42 -0.33 -13.48
CA LYS A 4 -10.56 -0.65 -14.36
C LYS A 4 -11.32 -1.92 -13.94
N ALA A 5 -10.68 -2.85 -13.24
CA ALA A 5 -11.34 -4.06 -12.71
C ALA A 5 -12.04 -3.78 -11.37
N LEU A 6 -11.37 -3.10 -10.44
CA LEU A 6 -11.91 -2.75 -9.12
C LEU A 6 -13.06 -1.73 -9.20
N TYR A 7 -12.93 -0.75 -10.10
CA TYR A 7 -13.91 0.30 -10.31
C TYR A 7 -14.84 0.02 -11.51
N LYS A 8 -14.81 -1.19 -12.09
CA LYS A 8 -15.62 -1.55 -13.28
C LYS A 8 -17.12 -1.29 -13.10
N ASN A 9 -17.59 -1.51 -11.88
CA ASN A 9 -19.00 -1.36 -11.50
C ASN A 9 -19.28 -0.07 -10.71
N VAL A 10 -18.26 0.77 -10.50
CA VAL A 10 -18.45 2.07 -9.85
C VAL A 10 -18.98 3.03 -10.90
N ARG A 11 -20.31 3.24 -10.89
CA ARG A 11 -21.02 4.10 -11.85
C ARG A 11 -20.60 5.57 -11.74
N SER A 12 -20.24 6.04 -10.55
CA SER A 12 -19.76 7.41 -10.31
C SER A 12 -18.92 7.46 -9.04
N THR A 13 -17.81 8.18 -9.08
CA THR A 13 -17.06 8.61 -7.89
C THR A 13 -17.50 10.02 -7.53
N VAL A 14 -18.07 10.20 -6.34
CA VAL A 14 -18.35 11.54 -5.81
C VAL A 14 -17.09 12.03 -5.09
N LEU A 15 -16.72 13.29 -5.32
CA LEU A 15 -15.63 13.91 -4.57
C LEU A 15 -16.02 13.94 -3.09
N ALA A 16 -15.12 13.50 -2.21
CA ALA A 16 -15.35 13.58 -0.79
C ALA A 16 -15.50 15.04 -0.36
N ASN A 17 -16.40 15.31 0.59
CA ASN A 17 -16.38 16.57 1.31
C ASN A 17 -15.38 16.53 2.47
N GLU A 18 -15.15 17.69 3.10
CA GLU A 18 -14.14 17.79 4.16
C GLU A 18 -14.47 16.90 5.36
N GLU A 19 -15.75 16.80 5.74
CA GLU A 19 -16.19 15.97 6.86
C GLU A 19 -15.93 14.47 6.61
N GLN A 20 -16.27 13.98 5.42
CA GLN A 20 -16.00 12.60 5.01
C GLN A 20 -14.50 12.31 4.99
N PHE A 21 -13.70 13.25 4.50
CA PHE A 21 -12.25 13.13 4.53
C PHE A 21 -11.73 13.05 5.97
N LYS A 22 -12.12 13.98 6.85
CA LYS A 22 -11.78 13.99 8.29
C LYS A 22 -12.15 12.67 8.97
N ALA A 23 -13.34 12.15 8.70
CA ALA A 23 -13.79 10.87 9.25
C ALA A 23 -12.85 9.73 8.82
N ALA A 24 -12.54 9.64 7.51
CA ALA A 24 -11.64 8.64 6.97
C ALA A 24 -10.20 8.77 7.51
N VAL A 25 -9.72 9.99 7.75
CA VAL A 25 -8.44 10.22 8.45
C VAL A 25 -8.51 9.59 9.83
N ASN A 26 -9.51 9.96 10.62
CA ASN A 26 -9.56 9.63 12.02
C ASN A 26 -9.78 8.14 12.28
N SER A 27 -10.46 7.43 11.38
CA SER A 27 -10.72 6.00 11.48
C SER A 27 -9.62 5.11 10.90
N SER A 28 -8.56 5.68 10.32
CA SER A 28 -7.54 4.89 9.63
C SER A 28 -6.68 4.06 10.61
N LEU A 29 -6.53 2.76 10.33
CA LEU A 29 -5.66 1.85 11.08
C LEU A 29 -4.17 2.18 10.95
N ILE A 30 -3.79 3.02 9.97
CA ILE A 30 -2.42 3.52 9.82
C ILE A 30 -1.94 4.21 11.10
N TRP A 31 -2.85 4.73 11.93
CA TRP A 31 -2.52 5.43 13.17
C TRP A 31 -2.24 4.55 14.37
N GLU A 32 -2.60 3.26 14.37
CA GLU A 32 -2.45 2.40 15.55
C GLU A 32 -0.98 2.30 16.02
N GLY A 33 -0.02 2.50 15.11
CA GLY A 33 1.41 2.51 15.41
C GLY A 33 2.03 3.89 15.72
N PHE A 34 1.24 4.97 15.79
CA PHE A 34 1.76 6.34 15.96
C PHE A 34 1.10 7.09 17.12
N SER A 35 1.87 7.93 17.81
CA SER A 35 1.40 8.76 18.93
C SER A 35 0.37 9.82 18.54
N ASP A 36 0.37 10.24 17.27
CA ASP A 36 -0.49 11.30 16.76
C ASP A 36 -0.93 10.98 15.32
N LYS A 37 -2.04 11.62 14.92
CA LYS A 37 -2.64 11.48 13.59
C LYS A 37 -2.13 12.53 12.59
N LYS A 38 -0.86 12.95 12.68
CA LYS A 38 -0.27 13.92 11.75
C LYS A 38 0.59 13.29 10.68
N ALA A 39 0.59 13.88 9.49
CA ALA A 39 1.41 13.44 8.36
C ALA A 39 2.83 14.05 8.35
N THR A 40 3.69 13.53 9.24
CA THR A 40 5.09 14.00 9.32
C THR A 40 5.98 13.38 8.24
N PHE A 41 7.06 14.09 7.88
CA PHE A 41 8.07 13.56 6.96
C PHE A 41 8.70 12.26 7.48
N GLY A 42 8.87 12.12 8.80
CA GLY A 42 9.39 10.91 9.41
C GLY A 42 8.49 9.69 9.15
N LYS A 43 7.17 9.84 9.25
CA LYS A 43 6.22 8.74 8.94
C LYS A 43 6.22 8.38 7.46
N ILE A 44 6.31 9.37 6.58
CA ILE A 44 6.43 9.14 5.13
C ILE A 44 7.72 8.36 4.82
N PHE A 45 8.85 8.79 5.39
CA PHE A 45 10.14 8.12 5.23
C PHE A 45 10.12 6.68 5.78
N PHE A 46 9.47 6.47 6.94
CA PHE A 46 9.29 5.16 7.52
C PHE A 46 8.56 4.19 6.58
N PHE A 47 7.45 4.60 5.98
CA PHE A 47 6.73 3.74 5.02
C PHE A 47 7.48 3.53 3.71
N ILE A 48 8.24 4.53 3.24
CA ILE A 48 9.18 4.35 2.12
C ILE A 48 10.19 3.26 2.45
N PHE A 49 10.79 3.33 3.64
CA PHE A 49 11.76 2.34 4.11
C PHE A 49 11.16 0.92 4.21
N ILE A 50 9.94 0.77 4.75
CA ILE A 50 9.22 -0.52 4.76
C ILE A 50 9.04 -1.08 3.35
N ILE A 51 8.61 -0.24 2.40
CA ILE A 51 8.42 -0.65 1.01
C ILE A 51 9.75 -1.10 0.38
N PHE A 52 10.85 -0.41 0.66
CA PHE A 52 12.17 -0.85 0.22
C PHE A 52 12.58 -2.20 0.80
N ILE A 53 12.33 -2.45 2.09
CA ILE A 53 12.55 -3.76 2.71
C ILE A 53 11.72 -4.83 2.01
N LEU A 54 10.43 -4.59 1.78
CA LEU A 54 9.55 -5.54 1.10
C LEU A 54 10.06 -5.88 -0.32
N LEU A 55 10.48 -4.88 -1.08
CA LEU A 55 11.08 -5.07 -2.40
C LEU A 55 12.39 -5.86 -2.34
N PHE A 56 13.23 -5.58 -1.34
CA PHE A 56 14.47 -6.33 -1.11
C PHE A 56 14.18 -7.80 -0.78
N CYS A 57 13.19 -8.08 0.06
CA CYS A 57 12.75 -9.44 0.35
C CYS A 57 12.26 -10.17 -0.92
N VAL A 58 11.52 -9.50 -1.80
CA VAL A 58 11.12 -10.08 -3.10
C VAL A 58 12.34 -10.43 -3.94
N GLY A 59 13.36 -9.56 -3.95
CA GLY A 59 14.64 -9.83 -4.62
C GLY A 59 15.35 -11.07 -4.08
N ILE A 60 15.45 -11.21 -2.74
CA ILE A 60 16.05 -12.39 -2.09
C ILE A 60 15.27 -13.65 -2.45
N VAL A 61 13.95 -13.61 -2.33
CA VAL A 61 13.10 -14.77 -2.63
C VAL A 61 13.20 -15.15 -4.10
N GLY A 62 13.23 -14.18 -5.02
CA GLY A 62 13.42 -14.44 -6.44
C GLY A 62 14.79 -15.05 -6.76
N MET A 63 15.86 -14.53 -6.13
CA MET A 63 17.24 -14.95 -6.42
C MET A 63 17.64 -16.27 -5.74
N PHE A 64 17.19 -16.50 -4.51
CA PHE A 64 17.63 -17.65 -3.70
C PHE A 64 16.48 -18.59 -3.34
N GLY A 65 15.30 -18.03 -3.02
CA GLY A 65 14.13 -18.82 -2.65
C GLY A 65 13.63 -19.69 -3.80
N ILE A 66 13.39 -19.11 -4.98
CA ILE A 66 12.88 -19.86 -6.13
C ILE A 66 13.88 -20.92 -6.62
N PRO A 67 15.18 -20.62 -6.83
CA PRO A 67 16.15 -21.65 -7.19
C PRO A 67 16.31 -22.71 -6.11
N GLY A 68 16.33 -22.31 -4.83
CA GLY A 68 16.35 -23.22 -3.70
C GLY A 68 15.15 -24.17 -3.69
N MET A 69 13.97 -23.72 -4.16
CA MET A 69 12.80 -24.60 -4.31
C MET A 69 12.84 -25.50 -5.54
N LEU A 70 13.27 -24.97 -6.69
CA LEU A 70 13.19 -25.70 -7.95
C LEU A 70 14.29 -26.75 -8.12
N ILE A 71 15.52 -26.48 -7.66
CA ILE A 71 16.66 -27.41 -7.83
C ILE A 71 16.41 -28.75 -7.12
N PRO A 72 16.03 -28.79 -5.82
CA PRO A 72 15.74 -30.04 -5.12
C PRO A 72 14.51 -30.76 -5.70
N TYR A 73 13.51 -30.00 -6.17
CA TYR A 73 12.34 -30.55 -6.85
C TYR A 73 12.72 -31.34 -8.11
N TYR A 74 13.58 -30.79 -8.96
CA TYR A 74 14.07 -31.48 -10.16
C TYR A 74 15.03 -32.63 -9.83
N ASN A 75 15.75 -32.57 -8.72
CA ASN A 75 16.63 -33.64 -8.23
C ASN A 75 15.89 -34.77 -7.50
N HIS A 76 14.56 -34.69 -7.37
CA HIS A 76 13.73 -35.63 -6.61
C HIS A 76 14.15 -35.79 -5.13
N GLU A 77 14.61 -34.70 -4.52
CA GLU A 77 14.98 -34.69 -3.10
C GLU A 77 13.73 -34.56 -2.20
N TRP A 78 13.63 -35.46 -1.22
CA TRP A 78 12.49 -35.54 -0.31
C TRP A 78 12.64 -34.52 0.82
N PHE A 79 12.05 -33.34 0.63
CA PHE A 79 11.77 -32.35 1.68
C PHE A 79 12.98 -31.47 2.09
N ASP A 80 12.98 -30.25 1.57
CA ASP A 80 14.04 -29.25 1.74
C ASP A 80 13.46 -27.92 2.27
N LEU A 81 14.29 -27.06 2.88
CA LEU A 81 13.97 -25.76 3.49
C LEU A 81 13.07 -24.87 2.61
N SER A 82 13.15 -25.11 1.30
CA SER A 82 12.24 -24.79 0.20
C SER A 82 10.75 -24.81 0.51
N LEU A 83 10.23 -25.81 1.24
CA LEU A 83 8.79 -25.86 1.57
C LEU A 83 8.39 -24.71 2.51
N LEU A 84 9.31 -24.25 3.35
CA LEU A 84 9.15 -23.16 4.31
C LEU A 84 9.14 -21.79 3.62
N PHE A 85 9.88 -21.65 2.50
CA PHE A 85 9.90 -20.44 1.68
C PHE A 85 8.74 -20.36 0.67
N SER A 86 8.11 -21.48 0.33
CA SER A 86 7.06 -21.51 -0.70
C SER A 86 5.83 -20.64 -0.42
N PRO A 87 5.28 -20.57 0.82
CA PRO A 87 4.16 -19.67 1.11
C PRO A 87 4.60 -18.20 1.07
N ILE A 88 5.82 -17.91 1.51
CA ILE A 88 6.39 -16.56 1.44
C ILE A 88 6.56 -16.15 -0.02
N ALA A 89 7.07 -17.02 -0.89
CA ALA A 89 7.23 -16.75 -2.31
C ALA A 89 5.89 -16.52 -3.04
N GLY A 90 4.82 -17.19 -2.61
CA GLY A 90 3.48 -16.96 -3.15
C GLY A 90 2.84 -15.66 -2.65
N VAL A 91 2.94 -15.36 -1.35
CA VAL A 91 2.23 -14.25 -0.70
C VAL A 91 2.97 -12.92 -0.83
N LEU A 92 4.30 -12.94 -0.71
CA LEU A 92 5.12 -11.73 -0.66
C LEU A 92 4.93 -10.82 -1.89
N PRO A 93 4.90 -11.34 -3.15
CA PRO A 93 4.62 -10.51 -4.32
C PRO A 93 3.26 -9.80 -4.24
N ALA A 94 2.23 -10.51 -3.75
CA ALA A 94 0.89 -9.94 -3.60
C ALA A 94 0.88 -8.82 -2.55
N VAL A 95 1.55 -9.01 -1.41
CA VAL A 95 1.71 -7.98 -0.37
C VAL A 95 2.38 -6.74 -0.94
N VAL A 96 3.48 -6.89 -1.69
CA VAL A 96 4.19 -5.77 -2.31
C VAL A 96 3.28 -5.00 -3.28
N VAL A 97 2.54 -5.70 -4.14
CA VAL A 97 1.60 -5.06 -5.07
C VAL A 97 0.50 -4.29 -4.32
N ILE A 98 -0.06 -4.87 -3.26
CA ILE A 98 -1.09 -4.19 -2.45
C ILE A 98 -0.51 -2.96 -1.77
N SER A 99 0.67 -3.07 -1.14
CA SER A 99 1.36 -1.97 -0.45
C SER A 99 1.81 -0.85 -1.37
N LEU A 100 2.15 -1.14 -2.63
CA LEU A 100 2.57 -0.13 -3.61
C LEU A 100 1.39 0.57 -4.30
N PHE A 101 0.30 -0.14 -4.57
CA PHE A 101 -0.75 0.37 -5.47
C PHE A 101 -2.10 0.58 -4.77
N GLN A 102 -2.64 -0.43 -4.10
CA GLN A 102 -4.01 -0.40 -3.57
C GLN A 102 -4.07 0.35 -2.24
N ASN A 103 -3.28 -0.09 -1.27
CA ASN A 103 -3.25 0.45 0.09
C ASN A 103 -1.94 1.19 0.35
N ASN A 104 -1.53 2.06 -0.59
CA ASN A 104 -0.27 2.77 -0.49
C ASN A 104 -0.28 3.79 0.67
N PRO A 105 0.44 3.52 1.78
CA PRO A 105 0.43 4.39 2.96
C PRO A 105 1.16 5.71 2.70
N ILE A 106 2.11 5.75 1.76
CA ILE A 106 2.81 6.97 1.35
C ILE A 106 1.82 7.92 0.67
N ARG A 107 1.02 7.41 -0.29
CA ARG A 107 0.01 8.21 -0.98
C ARG A 107 -1.02 8.77 0.00
N TRP A 108 -1.45 7.95 0.95
CA TRP A 108 -2.35 8.37 2.03
C TRP A 108 -1.76 9.52 2.85
N LEU A 109 -0.53 9.37 3.34
CA LEU A 109 0.15 10.41 4.13
C LEU A 109 0.43 11.69 3.33
N LEU A 110 0.76 11.59 2.04
CA LEU A 110 0.93 12.76 1.18
C LEU A 110 -0.39 13.52 0.97
N ALA A 111 -1.51 12.82 0.81
CA ALA A 111 -2.83 13.46 0.73
C ALA A 111 -3.18 14.17 2.05
N MET A 112 -2.90 13.53 3.18
CA MET A 112 -3.08 14.15 4.51
C MET A 112 -2.21 15.39 4.67
N ARG A 113 -0.95 15.33 4.23
CA ARG A 113 -0.06 16.47 4.32
C ARG A 113 -0.57 17.67 3.52
N LYS A 114 -1.05 17.44 2.29
CA LYS A 114 -1.69 18.50 1.49
C LYS A 114 -2.92 19.07 2.19
N TYR A 115 -3.70 18.21 2.84
CA TYR A 115 -4.86 18.63 3.63
C TYR A 115 -4.43 19.51 4.82
N GLU A 116 -3.43 19.09 5.60
CA GLU A 116 -2.86 19.85 6.71
C GLU A 116 -2.27 21.20 6.27
N GLN A 117 -1.80 21.30 5.02
CA GLN A 117 -1.27 22.53 4.40
C GLN A 117 -2.36 23.44 3.81
N GLY A 118 -3.63 23.02 3.80
CA GLY A 118 -4.72 23.77 3.19
C GLY A 118 -4.71 23.77 1.65
N GLU A 119 -4.01 22.81 1.02
CA GLU A 119 -3.88 22.72 -0.45
C GLU A 119 -4.97 21.85 -1.09
N VAL A 120 -5.89 21.27 -0.30
CA VAL A 120 -6.95 20.38 -0.80
C VAL A 120 -8.20 21.18 -1.13
N ILE A 121 -8.64 21.09 -2.38
CA ILE A 121 -9.90 21.66 -2.84
C ILE A 121 -10.98 20.58 -2.73
N PHE A 122 -11.97 20.80 -1.88
CA PHE A 122 -13.11 19.90 -1.72
C PHE A 122 -14.24 20.23 -2.70
N ALA A 123 -15.16 19.28 -2.88
CA ALA A 123 -16.30 19.44 -3.79
C ALA A 123 -17.13 20.70 -3.50
N GLU A 124 -17.37 20.98 -2.21
CA GLU A 124 -18.16 22.10 -1.72
C GLU A 124 -17.53 23.47 -2.05
N GLU A 125 -16.19 23.57 -2.00
CA GLU A 125 -15.47 24.80 -2.38
C GLU A 125 -15.48 25.04 -3.88
N LYS A 126 -15.54 23.97 -4.68
CA LYS A 126 -15.61 24.08 -6.14
C LYS A 126 -16.98 24.58 -6.59
N GLU A 127 -18.06 24.03 -6.03
CA GLU A 127 -19.43 24.49 -6.34
C GLU A 127 -19.70 25.94 -5.92
N ASN A 128 -19.04 26.45 -4.87
CA ASN A 128 -19.15 27.85 -4.46
C ASN A 128 -18.27 28.82 -5.26
N LYS A 129 -17.19 28.35 -5.89
CA LYS A 129 -16.36 29.17 -6.81
C LYS A 129 -16.93 29.29 -8.21
N ASP A 130 -17.73 28.30 -8.63
CA ASP A 130 -18.37 28.26 -9.95
C ASP A 130 -19.77 28.95 -9.96
N LYS A 131 -20.17 29.61 -8.85
CA LYS A 131 -21.36 30.46 -8.72
C LYS A 131 -20.99 31.94 -8.69
#